data_AF-A0A6J8CGY7-F1
#
_entry.id   AF-A0A6J8CGY7-F1
#
_cell.length_a   1.000
_cell.length_b   1.000
_cell.length_c   1.000
_cell.angle_alpha   90.00
_cell.angle_beta   90.00
_cell.angle_gamma   90.00
#
_symmetry.space_group_name_H-M   'P 1'
#
loop_
_entity.id
_entity.type
_entity.pdbx_description
1 polymer ?
#
loop_
_entity_poly.entity_id
_entity_poly.type
_entity_poly.pdbx_seq_one_letter_code
_entity_poly.pdbx_strand_id
1 'polypeptide(L)'
;MINEVKTDVNTLKTKYDESQLEITSLRQDFTELEQGVAGMDLQIQAIEGEKLQKQKYELQTQMNEMKDQVTLLEKHERKYNVMIYGVDDSNADENIYSVTRQLFSQNLKIEQRKANAIPIANAHRVPTRGSGPKPIIVRFIHYGDKQLIMSSAHNLKGSQIRILDDLPVSMKQERFLLSHVVYKIRKKEKLQTRIRDVGAHMTLETRKNRGDPWSARE
;
A
#
# COMPACT_ATOMS: atom_id res chain seq x y z
N MET A 1 97.63 1.23 5.54
CA MET A 1 96.55 0.43 6.13
C MET A 1 95.83 1.13 7.28
N ILE A 2 96.39 1.21 8.50
CA ILE A 2 95.61 1.55 9.72
C ILE A 2 94.85 2.88 9.61
N ASN A 3 95.47 3.94 9.08
CA ASN A 3 94.81 5.24 8.92
C ASN A 3 93.71 5.22 7.84
N GLU A 4 93.95 4.55 6.69
CA GLU A 4 92.95 4.42 5.61
C GLU A 4 91.69 3.70 6.09
N VAL A 5 91.87 2.55 6.76
CA VAL A 5 90.77 1.78 7.38
C VAL A 5 90.00 2.65 8.39
N LYS A 6 90.66 3.58 9.09
CA LYS A 6 90.02 4.49 10.03
C LYS A 6 89.17 5.55 9.32
N THR A 7 89.60 6.06 8.17
CA THR A 7 88.76 6.90 7.29
C THR A 7 87.60 6.12 6.69
N ASP A 8 87.81 4.89 6.23
CA ASP A 8 86.74 4.06 5.66
C ASP A 8 85.65 3.75 6.70
N VAL A 9 86.05 3.37 7.92
CA VAL A 9 85.13 3.13 9.05
C VAL A 9 84.34 4.40 9.41
N ASN A 10 84.98 5.57 9.43
CA ASN A 10 84.28 6.84 9.67
C ASN A 10 83.27 7.14 8.54
N THR A 11 83.66 6.93 7.28
CA THR A 11 82.82 7.20 6.11
C THR A 11 81.63 6.24 6.03
N LEU A 12 81.84 4.96 6.37
CA LEU A 12 80.78 3.96 6.53
C LEU A 12 79.83 4.33 7.66
N LYS A 13 80.35 4.87 8.78
CA LYS A 13 79.51 5.32 9.88
C LYS A 13 78.62 6.50 9.47
N THR A 14 79.16 7.51 8.79
CA THR A 14 78.34 8.64 8.29
C THR A 14 77.21 8.14 7.38
N LYS A 15 77.51 7.24 6.43
CA LYS A 15 76.48 6.64 5.55
C LYS A 15 75.46 5.77 6.28
N TYR A 16 75.87 5.10 7.36
CA TYR A 16 74.96 4.35 8.22
C TYR A 16 74.01 5.31 8.97
N ASP A 17 74.56 6.37 9.57
CA ASP A 17 73.78 7.38 10.29
C ASP A 17 72.80 8.12 9.35
N GLU A 18 73.23 8.45 8.12
CA GLU A 18 72.38 8.97 7.03
C GLU A 18 71.24 7.99 6.68
N SER A 19 71.55 6.72 6.46
CA SER A 19 70.55 5.70 6.11
C SER A 19 69.57 5.40 7.27
N GLN A 20 69.99 5.50 8.53
CA GLN A 20 69.07 5.39 9.67
C GLN A 20 68.08 6.57 9.74
N LEU A 21 68.50 7.79 9.37
CA LEU A 21 67.61 8.95 9.27
C LEU A 21 66.58 8.75 8.13
N GLU A 22 67.03 8.29 6.97
CA GLU A 22 66.16 8.02 5.81
C GLU A 22 65.14 6.90 6.11
N ILE A 23 65.56 5.80 6.74
CA ILE A 23 64.67 4.73 7.24
C ILE A 23 63.67 5.26 8.26
N THR A 24 64.05 6.25 9.07
CA THR A 24 63.14 6.86 10.07
C THR A 24 62.10 7.75 9.40
N SER A 25 62.47 8.54 8.39
CA SER A 25 61.54 9.31 7.56
C SER A 25 60.53 8.38 6.87
N LEU A 26 61.01 7.35 6.15
CA LEU A 26 60.16 6.40 5.44
C LEU A 26 59.17 5.67 6.35
N ARG A 27 59.50 5.45 7.63
CA ARG A 27 58.56 4.90 8.62
C ARG A 27 57.48 5.90 9.03
N GLN A 28 57.81 7.19 9.12
CA GLN A 28 56.81 8.23 9.35
C GLN A 28 55.89 8.35 8.13
N ASP A 29 56.46 8.47 6.93
CA ASP A 29 55.72 8.56 5.66
C ASP A 29 54.76 7.36 5.48
N PHE A 30 55.22 6.15 5.81
CA PHE A 30 54.39 4.94 5.80
C PHE A 30 53.25 4.98 6.82
N THR A 31 53.52 5.49 8.04
CA THR A 31 52.49 5.64 9.09
C THR A 31 51.43 6.69 8.70
N GLU A 32 51.84 7.77 8.03
CA GLU A 32 50.92 8.78 7.50
C GLU A 32 50.08 8.23 6.32
N LEU A 33 50.67 7.39 5.46
CA LEU A 33 49.95 6.66 4.40
C LEU A 33 48.93 5.66 4.96
N GLU A 34 49.27 4.87 5.99
CA GLU A 34 48.33 3.94 6.65
C GLU A 34 47.12 4.70 7.24
N GLN A 35 47.36 5.84 7.89
CA GLN A 35 46.28 6.71 8.39
C GLN A 35 45.43 7.30 7.26
N GLY A 36 46.07 7.69 6.14
CA GLY A 36 45.37 8.17 4.94
C GLY A 36 44.44 7.12 4.35
N VAL A 37 44.91 5.88 4.18
CA VAL A 37 44.11 4.75 3.67
C VAL A 37 42.94 4.44 4.60
N ALA A 38 43.17 4.34 5.91
CA ALA A 38 42.09 4.11 6.87
C ALA A 38 41.05 5.25 6.88
N GLY A 39 41.48 6.50 6.68
CA GLY A 39 40.57 7.63 6.49
C GLY A 39 39.75 7.55 5.20
N MET A 40 40.34 7.09 4.11
CA MET A 40 39.65 6.87 2.83
C MET A 40 38.61 5.74 2.93
N ASP A 41 38.93 4.62 3.58
CA ASP A 41 37.98 3.50 3.77
C ASP A 41 36.73 3.95 4.55
N LEU A 42 36.90 4.76 5.60
CA LEU A 42 35.79 5.34 6.35
C LEU A 42 34.92 6.30 5.49
N GLN A 43 35.54 7.09 4.62
CA GLN A 43 34.81 7.96 3.69
C GLN A 43 34.05 7.17 2.63
N ILE A 44 34.64 6.09 2.09
CA ILE A 44 33.99 5.19 1.13
C ILE A 44 32.76 4.55 1.78
N GLN A 45 32.90 3.99 2.98
CA GLN A 45 31.78 3.37 3.71
C GLN A 45 30.65 4.37 4.02
N ALA A 46 30.97 5.62 4.34
CA ALA A 46 29.98 6.68 4.54
C ALA A 46 29.21 7.01 3.24
N ILE A 47 29.94 7.23 2.13
CA ILE A 47 29.37 7.55 0.81
C ILE A 47 28.49 6.40 0.30
N GLU A 48 28.93 5.15 0.45
CA GLU A 48 28.13 3.98 0.12
C GLU A 48 26.88 3.86 1.00
N GLY A 49 27.02 4.09 2.31
CA GLY A 49 25.90 4.10 3.26
C GLY A 49 24.80 5.11 2.87
N GLU A 50 25.19 6.37 2.58
CA GLU A 50 24.25 7.41 2.14
C GLU A 50 23.58 7.04 0.80
N LYS A 51 24.36 6.55 -0.17
CA LYS A 51 23.87 6.11 -1.48
C LYS A 51 22.85 4.97 -1.35
N LEU A 52 23.12 3.98 -0.50
CA LEU A 52 22.20 2.87 -0.24
C LEU A 52 20.91 3.33 0.44
N GLN A 53 20.98 4.25 1.41
CA GLN A 53 19.76 4.80 2.05
C GLN A 53 18.93 5.62 1.06
N LYS A 54 19.57 6.43 0.21
CA LYS A 54 18.89 7.18 -0.86
C LYS A 54 18.19 6.25 -1.85
N GLN A 55 18.88 5.25 -2.38
CA GLN A 55 18.29 4.27 -3.30
C GLN A 55 17.15 3.49 -2.64
N LYS A 56 17.29 3.11 -1.37
CA LYS A 56 16.22 2.46 -0.59
C LYS A 56 14.99 3.35 -0.44
N TYR A 57 15.16 4.65 -0.20
CA TYR A 57 14.05 5.61 -0.12
C TYR A 57 13.37 5.80 -1.48
N GLU A 58 14.14 5.96 -2.56
CA GLU A 58 13.63 6.09 -3.93
C GLU A 58 12.82 4.85 -4.35
N LEU A 59 13.34 3.65 -4.11
CA LEU A 59 12.64 2.39 -4.37
C LEU A 59 11.39 2.23 -3.50
N GLN A 60 11.44 2.63 -2.23
CA GLN A 60 10.28 2.56 -1.33
C GLN A 60 9.15 3.50 -1.77
N THR A 61 9.50 4.69 -2.29
CA THR A 61 8.55 5.65 -2.86
C THR A 61 7.92 5.11 -4.14
N GLN A 62 8.72 4.69 -5.12
CA GLN A 62 8.23 4.08 -6.37
C GLN A 62 7.34 2.84 -6.13
N MET A 63 7.72 1.99 -5.16
CA MET A 63 6.94 0.82 -4.78
C MET A 63 5.61 1.15 -4.09
N ASN A 64 5.46 2.36 -3.51
CA ASN A 64 4.19 2.82 -2.97
C ASN A 64 3.34 3.46 -4.08
N GLU A 65 3.91 4.35 -4.89
CA GLU A 65 3.24 4.92 -6.08
C GLU A 65 2.67 3.85 -7.00
N MET A 66 3.42 2.77 -7.24
CA MET A 66 2.96 1.64 -8.07
C MET A 66 1.80 0.86 -7.42
N LYS A 67 1.78 0.67 -6.09
CA LYS A 67 0.62 0.06 -5.39
C LYS A 67 -0.62 0.93 -5.50
N ASP A 68 -0.45 2.24 -5.42
CA ASP A 68 -1.57 3.20 -5.50
C ASP A 68 -2.13 3.25 -6.92
N GLN A 69 -1.26 3.24 -7.94
CA GLN A 69 -1.66 3.08 -9.35
C GLN A 69 -2.41 1.77 -9.59
N VAL A 70 -1.90 0.63 -9.10
CA VAL A 70 -2.59 -0.67 -9.20
C VAL A 70 -3.94 -0.65 -8.47
N THR A 71 -4.01 -0.05 -7.29
CA THR A 71 -5.26 0.10 -6.52
C THR A 71 -6.28 0.99 -7.26
N LEU A 72 -5.83 2.06 -7.91
CA LEU A 72 -6.66 2.94 -8.75
C LEU A 72 -7.17 2.23 -10.02
N LEU A 73 -6.34 1.42 -10.67
CA LEU A 73 -6.72 0.61 -11.84
C LEU A 73 -7.74 -0.48 -11.45
N GLU A 74 -7.52 -1.21 -10.34
CA GLU A 74 -8.52 -2.12 -9.78
C GLU A 74 -9.84 -1.40 -9.48
N LYS A 75 -9.77 -0.22 -8.83
CA LYS A 75 -10.94 0.58 -8.48
C LYS A 75 -11.71 1.05 -9.72
N HIS A 76 -11.01 1.34 -10.83
CA HIS A 76 -11.63 1.67 -12.10
C HIS A 76 -12.36 0.47 -12.72
N GLU A 77 -11.70 -0.70 -12.80
CA GLU A 77 -12.32 -1.91 -13.34
C GLU A 77 -13.52 -2.40 -12.50
N ARG A 78 -13.38 -2.36 -11.17
CA ARG A 78 -14.46 -2.75 -10.25
C ARG A 78 -15.57 -1.70 -10.11
N LYS A 79 -15.44 -0.50 -10.69
CA LYS A 79 -16.43 0.59 -10.62
C LYS A 79 -17.84 0.16 -11.06
N TYR A 80 -17.91 -0.78 -12.01
CA TYR A 80 -19.12 -1.35 -12.60
C TYR A 80 -19.65 -2.59 -11.88
N ASN A 81 -18.98 -3.03 -10.81
CA ASN A 81 -19.33 -4.22 -10.03
C ASN A 81 -20.16 -3.86 -8.78
N VAL A 82 -21.01 -4.78 -8.35
CA VAL A 82 -21.55 -4.83 -6.98
C VAL A 82 -21.37 -6.23 -6.39
N MET A 83 -21.21 -6.28 -5.07
CA MET A 83 -21.19 -7.49 -4.27
C MET A 83 -22.52 -7.62 -3.52
N ILE A 84 -23.22 -8.73 -3.71
CA ILE A 84 -24.51 -9.05 -3.08
C ILE A 84 -24.30 -10.19 -2.09
N TYR A 85 -24.50 -9.92 -0.80
CA TYR A 85 -24.36 -10.87 0.31
C TYR A 85 -25.73 -11.27 0.85
N GLY A 86 -25.83 -12.47 1.45
CA GLY A 86 -27.04 -12.92 2.14
C GLY A 86 -28.16 -13.45 1.24
N VAL A 87 -27.84 -13.77 -0.01
CA VAL A 87 -28.70 -14.54 -0.93
C VAL A 87 -28.41 -16.02 -0.70
N ASP A 88 -29.44 -16.81 -0.41
CA ASP A 88 -29.32 -18.28 -0.24
C ASP A 88 -28.62 -18.94 -1.45
N ASP A 89 -27.76 -19.92 -1.20
CA ASP A 89 -27.03 -20.71 -2.20
C ASP A 89 -27.26 -22.23 -2.05
N SER A 90 -28.40 -22.61 -1.45
CA SER A 90 -28.81 -24.01 -1.26
C SER A 90 -29.17 -24.76 -2.55
N ASN A 91 -29.45 -24.04 -3.65
CA ASN A 91 -29.68 -24.63 -4.98
C ASN A 91 -28.37 -24.68 -5.78
N ALA A 92 -27.89 -25.88 -6.12
CA ALA A 92 -26.66 -26.07 -6.89
C ALA A 92 -26.77 -25.62 -8.35
N ASP A 93 -27.94 -25.77 -8.98
CA ASP A 93 -28.19 -25.48 -10.39
C ASP A 93 -28.82 -24.09 -10.60
N GLU A 94 -28.48 -23.12 -9.74
CA GLU A 94 -29.07 -21.78 -9.78
C GLU A 94 -28.61 -20.95 -11.01
N ASN A 95 -29.57 -20.39 -11.74
CA ASN A 95 -29.26 -19.38 -12.74
C ASN A 95 -29.04 -18.02 -12.06
N ILE A 96 -27.77 -17.65 -11.85
CA ILE A 96 -27.37 -16.42 -11.17
C ILE A 96 -27.97 -15.16 -11.80
N TYR A 97 -28.16 -15.11 -13.13
CA TYR A 97 -28.79 -13.98 -13.80
C TYR A 97 -30.27 -13.86 -13.43
N SER A 98 -31.00 -14.99 -13.41
CA SER A 98 -32.39 -15.04 -12.96
C SER A 98 -32.54 -14.64 -11.49
N VAL A 99 -31.71 -15.20 -10.60
CA VAL A 99 -31.69 -14.86 -9.16
C VAL A 99 -31.40 -13.37 -8.95
N THR A 100 -30.42 -12.82 -9.68
CA THR A 100 -30.05 -11.40 -9.63
C THR A 100 -31.21 -10.50 -10.09
N ARG A 101 -31.89 -10.84 -11.20
CA ARG A 101 -33.04 -10.08 -11.72
C ARG A 101 -34.26 -10.17 -10.81
N GLN A 102 -34.51 -11.33 -10.20
CA GLN A 102 -35.56 -11.51 -9.20
C GLN A 102 -35.28 -10.66 -7.95
N LEU A 103 -34.03 -10.62 -7.48
CA LEU A 103 -33.63 -9.78 -6.34
C LEU A 103 -33.83 -8.28 -6.64
N PHE A 104 -33.53 -7.85 -7.87
CA PHE A 104 -33.77 -6.47 -8.30
C PHE A 104 -35.26 -6.12 -8.32
N SER A 105 -36.14 -7.01 -8.74
CA SER A 105 -37.58 -6.72 -8.74
C SER A 105 -38.21 -6.84 -7.35
N GLN A 106 -37.97 -7.94 -6.64
CA GLN A 106 -38.62 -8.25 -5.36
C GLN A 106 -38.01 -7.48 -4.19
N ASN A 107 -36.69 -7.47 -4.04
CA ASN A 107 -36.03 -6.88 -2.87
C ASN A 107 -35.67 -5.40 -3.05
N LEU A 108 -35.29 -4.98 -4.27
CA LEU A 108 -35.00 -3.56 -4.56
C LEU A 108 -36.22 -2.77 -5.05
N LYS A 109 -37.36 -3.43 -5.30
CA LYS A 109 -38.63 -2.84 -5.77
C LYS A 109 -38.51 -2.12 -7.12
N ILE A 110 -37.64 -2.61 -8.00
CA ILE A 110 -37.51 -2.12 -9.39
C ILE A 110 -38.59 -2.80 -10.24
N GLU A 111 -39.26 -2.07 -11.12
CA GLU A 111 -40.27 -2.63 -12.02
C GLU A 111 -39.70 -3.85 -12.79
N GLN A 112 -40.43 -4.98 -12.84
CA GLN A 112 -39.92 -6.24 -13.40
C GLN A 112 -39.43 -6.09 -14.85
N ARG A 113 -40.10 -5.28 -15.68
CA ARG A 113 -39.65 -4.99 -17.06
C ARG A 113 -38.28 -4.33 -17.06
N LYS A 114 -38.08 -3.31 -16.21
CA LYS A 114 -36.80 -2.61 -16.05
C LYS A 114 -35.72 -3.51 -15.45
N ALA A 115 -36.04 -4.30 -14.43
CA ALA A 115 -35.12 -5.28 -13.83
C ALA A 115 -34.65 -6.33 -14.85
N ASN A 116 -35.52 -6.74 -15.79
CA ASN A 116 -35.18 -7.65 -16.88
C ASN A 116 -34.40 -6.98 -18.02
N ALA A 117 -34.63 -5.68 -18.27
CA ALA A 117 -33.95 -4.91 -19.31
C ALA A 117 -32.49 -4.50 -18.95
N ILE A 118 -32.13 -4.47 -17.66
CA ILE A 118 -30.77 -4.09 -17.23
C ILE A 118 -29.71 -5.02 -17.88
N PRO A 119 -28.70 -4.48 -18.59
CA PRO A 119 -27.63 -5.27 -19.18
C PRO A 119 -26.56 -5.64 -18.14
N ILE A 120 -26.44 -6.94 -17.90
CA ILE A 120 -25.43 -7.54 -17.02
C ILE A 120 -24.34 -8.15 -17.92
N ALA A 121 -23.08 -7.74 -17.72
CA ALA A 121 -21.94 -8.26 -18.45
C ALA A 121 -21.47 -9.62 -17.92
N ASN A 122 -21.53 -9.81 -16.60
CA ASN A 122 -21.23 -11.07 -15.92
C ASN A 122 -21.92 -11.09 -14.54
N ALA A 123 -22.48 -12.22 -14.12
CA ALA A 123 -22.89 -12.47 -12.74
C ALA A 123 -22.54 -13.90 -12.30
N HIS A 124 -21.88 -14.06 -11.16
CA HIS A 124 -21.50 -15.36 -10.59
C HIS A 124 -21.33 -15.32 -9.07
N ARG A 125 -21.38 -16.48 -8.41
CA ARG A 125 -21.00 -16.62 -6.99
C ARG A 125 -19.48 -16.50 -6.83
N VAL A 126 -19.03 -15.71 -5.86
CA VAL A 126 -17.62 -15.62 -5.49
C VAL A 126 -17.29 -16.71 -4.47
N PRO A 127 -16.28 -17.58 -4.71
CA PRO A 127 -15.87 -18.59 -3.74
C PRO A 127 -15.46 -17.98 -2.40
N THR A 128 -15.87 -18.59 -1.29
CA THR A 128 -15.44 -18.20 0.06
C THR A 128 -15.04 -19.43 0.87
N ARG A 129 -14.30 -19.21 1.97
CA ARG A 129 -13.91 -20.24 2.95
C ARG A 129 -14.84 -20.31 4.17
N GLY A 130 -15.96 -19.56 4.17
CA GLY A 130 -16.95 -19.55 5.25
C GLY A 130 -18.12 -20.50 4.97
N SER A 131 -18.84 -20.88 6.03
CA SER A 131 -20.04 -21.73 5.97
C SER A 131 -21.35 -20.96 5.70
N GLY A 132 -21.28 -19.64 5.48
CA GLY A 132 -22.44 -18.82 5.10
C GLY A 132 -22.57 -18.65 3.58
N PRO A 133 -23.74 -18.24 3.06
CA PRO A 133 -24.00 -18.23 1.63
C PRO A 133 -23.01 -17.40 0.82
N LYS A 134 -22.48 -17.98 -0.26
CA LYS A 134 -21.48 -17.37 -1.14
C LYS A 134 -22.06 -16.09 -1.77
N PRO A 135 -21.39 -14.93 -1.70
CA PRO A 135 -21.93 -13.70 -2.27
C PRO A 135 -21.89 -13.74 -3.80
N ILE A 136 -22.85 -13.08 -4.44
CA ILE A 136 -22.87 -12.89 -5.90
C ILE A 136 -22.08 -11.62 -6.23
N ILE A 137 -21.18 -11.67 -7.21
CA ILE A 137 -20.65 -10.48 -7.88
C ILE A 137 -21.41 -10.26 -9.19
N VAL A 138 -21.78 -9.01 -9.48
CA VAL A 138 -22.50 -8.61 -10.69
C VAL A 138 -21.77 -7.43 -11.33
N ARG A 139 -21.28 -7.60 -12.57
CA ARG A 139 -20.71 -6.51 -13.40
C ARG A 139 -21.76 -6.04 -14.39
N PHE A 140 -22.11 -4.75 -14.35
CA PHE A 140 -23.03 -4.11 -15.29
C PHE A 140 -22.27 -3.61 -16.53
N ILE A 141 -22.98 -3.43 -17.65
CA ILE A 141 -22.39 -2.75 -18.83
C ILE A 141 -22.30 -1.23 -18.57
N HIS A 142 -23.34 -0.61 -17.99
CA HIS A 142 -23.35 0.83 -17.73
C HIS A 142 -23.24 1.16 -16.24
N TYR A 143 -22.54 2.26 -15.93
CA TYR A 143 -22.43 2.77 -14.57
C TYR A 143 -23.78 3.28 -14.02
N GLY A 144 -24.66 3.78 -14.89
CA GLY A 144 -26.01 4.23 -14.51
C GLY A 144 -26.89 3.10 -13.97
N ASP A 145 -26.82 1.90 -14.56
CA ASP A 145 -27.51 0.71 -14.06
C ASP A 145 -26.98 0.33 -12.66
N LYS A 146 -25.66 0.33 -12.49
CA LYS A 146 -25.00 0.11 -11.20
C LYS A 146 -25.42 1.14 -10.15
N GLN A 147 -25.51 2.42 -10.53
CA GLN A 147 -25.97 3.49 -9.63
C GLN A 147 -27.45 3.33 -9.25
N LEU A 148 -28.32 2.92 -10.18
CA LEU A 148 -29.73 2.61 -9.87
C LEU A 148 -29.81 1.51 -8.80
N ILE A 149 -29.12 0.39 -8.99
CA ILE A 149 -29.07 -0.73 -8.04
C ILE A 149 -28.57 -0.28 -6.66
N MET A 150 -27.47 0.48 -6.60
CA MET A 150 -26.93 1.02 -5.35
C MET A 150 -27.89 2.02 -4.68
N SER A 151 -28.58 2.85 -5.46
CA SER A 151 -29.55 3.83 -4.91
C SER A 151 -30.77 3.13 -4.30
N SER A 152 -31.26 2.05 -4.91
CA SER A 152 -32.39 1.25 -4.41
C SER A 152 -32.04 0.33 -3.24
N ALA A 153 -30.75 0.15 -2.90
CA ALA A 153 -30.31 -0.74 -1.82
C ALA A 153 -30.88 -0.38 -0.43
N HIS A 154 -31.40 0.85 -0.25
CA HIS A 154 -32.12 1.24 0.98
C HIS A 154 -33.41 0.40 1.22
N ASN A 155 -34.03 -0.15 0.16
CA ASN A 155 -35.19 -1.05 0.26
C ASN A 155 -34.86 -2.39 0.96
N LEU A 156 -33.58 -2.77 1.06
CA LEU A 156 -33.14 -3.99 1.73
C LEU A 156 -33.17 -3.90 3.27
N LYS A 157 -33.48 -2.73 3.84
CA LYS A 157 -33.46 -2.49 5.30
C LYS A 157 -34.42 -3.44 6.03
N GLY A 158 -33.85 -4.35 6.83
CA GLY A 158 -34.58 -5.38 7.58
C GLY A 158 -34.48 -6.78 6.97
N SER A 159 -33.98 -6.91 5.74
CA SER A 159 -33.59 -8.19 5.16
C SER A 159 -32.16 -8.59 5.56
N GLN A 160 -31.81 -9.86 5.36
CA GLN A 160 -30.41 -10.33 5.51
C GLN A 160 -29.52 -9.94 4.32
N ILE A 161 -30.13 -9.52 3.21
CA ILE A 161 -29.44 -9.18 1.96
C ILE A 161 -28.72 -7.84 2.09
N ARG A 162 -27.47 -7.77 1.64
CA ARG A 162 -26.69 -6.53 1.60
C ARG A 162 -26.00 -6.37 0.25
N ILE A 163 -26.19 -5.21 -0.39
CA ILE A 163 -25.44 -4.82 -1.59
C ILE A 163 -24.37 -3.81 -1.18
N LEU A 164 -23.14 -4.03 -1.66
CA LEU A 164 -21.96 -3.19 -1.42
C LEU A 164 -21.17 -3.01 -2.72
N ASP A 165 -20.38 -1.94 -2.81
CA ASP A 165 -19.39 -1.75 -3.86
C ASP A 165 -18.30 -2.82 -3.81
N ASP A 166 -17.90 -3.35 -4.97
CA ASP A 166 -16.69 -4.16 -5.06
C ASP A 166 -15.45 -3.26 -5.03
N LEU A 167 -14.84 -3.14 -3.86
CA LEU A 167 -13.63 -2.33 -3.66
C LEU A 167 -12.35 -3.17 -3.80
N PRO A 168 -11.19 -2.57 -4.15
CA PRO A 168 -9.89 -3.24 -4.04
C PRO A 168 -9.63 -3.81 -2.64
N VAL A 169 -8.75 -4.81 -2.51
CA VAL A 169 -8.51 -5.51 -1.24
C VAL A 169 -7.93 -4.58 -0.15
N SER A 170 -7.00 -3.70 -0.52
CA SER A 170 -6.46 -2.62 0.33
C SER A 170 -7.59 -1.75 0.90
N MET A 171 -8.40 -1.15 0.01
CA MET A 171 -9.54 -0.32 0.38
C MET A 171 -10.59 -1.06 1.23
N LYS A 172 -10.81 -2.37 1.01
CA LYS A 172 -11.68 -3.20 1.87
C LYS A 172 -11.12 -3.34 3.29
N GLN A 173 -9.80 -3.49 3.45
CA GLN A 173 -9.13 -3.58 4.76
C GLN A 173 -9.15 -2.22 5.48
N GLU A 174 -8.81 -1.13 4.80
CA GLU A 174 -8.91 0.23 5.33
C GLU A 174 -10.34 0.53 5.81
N ARG A 175 -11.36 0.24 4.99
CA ARG A 175 -12.78 0.41 5.35
C ARG A 175 -13.15 -0.36 6.62
N PHE A 176 -12.64 -1.58 6.79
CA PHE A 176 -12.88 -2.41 7.98
C PHE A 176 -12.24 -1.79 9.23
N LEU A 177 -10.98 -1.33 9.15
CA LEU A 177 -10.29 -0.68 10.26
C LEU A 177 -10.98 0.64 10.66
N LEU A 178 -11.26 1.51 9.69
CA LEU A 178 -11.96 2.78 9.90
C LEU A 178 -13.37 2.58 10.47
N SER A 179 -14.07 1.49 10.11
CA SER A 179 -15.39 1.18 10.69
C SER A 179 -15.34 0.94 12.20
N HIS A 180 -14.26 0.36 12.73
CA HIS A 180 -14.06 0.20 14.17
C HIS A 180 -13.78 1.54 14.88
N VAL A 181 -13.01 2.44 14.23
CA VAL A 181 -12.76 3.80 14.72
C VAL A 181 -14.07 4.61 14.71
N VAL A 182 -14.84 4.55 13.63
CA VAL A 182 -16.19 5.15 13.49
C VAL A 182 -17.12 4.75 14.63
N TYR A 183 -17.17 3.46 15.00
CA TYR A 183 -17.99 2.99 16.12
C TYR A 183 -17.55 3.63 17.46
N LYS A 184 -16.24 3.67 17.73
CA LYS A 184 -15.67 4.29 18.94
C LYS A 184 -16.01 5.79 19.02
N ILE A 185 -15.83 6.55 17.93
CA ILE A 185 -16.13 7.98 17.86
C ILE A 185 -17.63 8.24 18.09
N ARG A 186 -18.52 7.53 17.37
CA ARG A 186 -19.98 7.70 17.52
C ARG A 186 -20.45 7.38 18.94
N LYS A 187 -19.83 6.40 19.61
CA LYS A 187 -20.17 6.01 20.99
C LYS A 187 -19.62 6.98 22.06
N LYS A 188 -18.39 7.50 21.88
CA LYS A 188 -17.74 8.39 22.87
C LYS A 188 -18.00 9.87 22.61
N GLU A 189 -17.67 10.36 21.42
CA GLU A 189 -17.65 11.78 21.06
C GLU A 189 -19.00 12.25 20.49
N LYS A 190 -19.92 11.33 20.17
CA LYS A 190 -21.25 11.57 19.56
C LYS A 190 -21.22 12.32 18.22
N LEU A 191 -20.05 12.46 17.60
CA LEU A 191 -19.88 13.11 16.29
C LEU A 191 -20.55 12.34 15.17
N GLN A 192 -21.01 13.05 14.14
CA GLN A 192 -21.34 12.45 12.86
C GLN A 192 -20.05 12.06 12.13
N THR A 193 -20.02 10.88 11.53
CA THR A 193 -18.85 10.38 10.81
C THR A 193 -19.21 9.75 9.46
N ARG A 194 -18.30 9.86 8.50
CA ARG A 194 -18.35 9.17 7.21
C ARG A 194 -16.96 8.61 6.86
N ILE A 195 -16.93 7.61 5.99
CA ILE A 195 -15.71 7.17 5.32
C ILE A 195 -15.84 7.64 3.87
N ARG A 196 -14.78 8.20 3.31
CA ARG A 196 -14.71 8.74 1.94
C ARG A 196 -13.54 8.10 1.21
N ASP A 197 -13.80 7.62 0.00
CA ASP A 197 -12.78 7.21 -0.95
C ASP A 197 -11.98 8.43 -1.45
N VAL A 198 -10.66 8.45 -1.26
CA VAL A 198 -9.73 9.50 -1.72
C VAL A 198 -8.55 8.84 -2.43
N GLY A 199 -8.49 8.95 -3.76
CA GLY A 199 -7.47 8.27 -4.56
C GLY A 199 -7.51 6.75 -4.37
N ALA A 200 -6.36 6.17 -4.04
CA ALA A 200 -6.20 4.74 -3.70
C ALA A 200 -6.72 4.38 -2.30
N HIS A 201 -6.95 5.35 -1.41
CA HIS A 201 -7.22 5.13 0.01
C HIS A 201 -8.64 5.51 0.43
N MET A 202 -8.95 5.26 1.70
CA MET A 202 -10.11 5.74 2.42
C MET A 202 -9.72 6.68 3.57
N THR A 203 -10.39 7.82 3.64
CA THR A 203 -10.25 8.80 4.73
C THR A 203 -11.48 8.78 5.63
N LEU A 204 -11.27 8.86 6.94
CA LEU A 204 -12.33 9.05 7.93
C LEU A 204 -12.59 10.55 8.10
N GLU A 205 -13.84 10.97 7.95
CA GLU A 205 -14.24 12.36 8.17
C GLU A 205 -15.28 12.46 9.28
N THR A 206 -15.19 13.53 10.06
CA THR A 206 -16.08 13.82 11.19
C THR A 206 -16.65 15.23 11.12
N ARG A 207 -17.75 15.45 11.84
CA ARG A 207 -18.30 16.79 12.15
C ARG A 207 -19.19 16.74 13.38
N LYS A 208 -19.46 17.89 14.00
CA LYS A 208 -20.34 17.98 15.18
C LYS A 208 -21.82 17.90 14.76
N ASN A 209 -22.30 18.88 14.00
CA ASN A 209 -23.72 19.06 13.66
C ASN A 209 -24.05 18.82 12.17
N ARG A 210 -25.34 18.77 11.85
CA ARG A 210 -25.85 18.70 10.47
C ARG A 210 -25.83 20.09 9.81
N GLY A 211 -24.67 20.47 9.29
CA GLY A 211 -24.44 21.73 8.56
C GLY A 211 -22.95 22.00 8.44
N ASP A 212 -22.23 21.69 9.51
CA ASP A 212 -20.78 21.78 9.65
C ASP A 212 -20.01 21.11 8.49
N PRO A 213 -18.82 21.66 8.14
CA PRO A 213 -17.92 21.09 7.14
C PRO A 213 -17.39 19.72 7.58
N TRP A 214 -16.73 19.02 6.65
CA TRP A 214 -16.05 17.76 6.93
C TRP A 214 -14.60 18.00 7.30
N SER A 215 -14.24 17.68 8.53
CA SER A 215 -12.84 17.57 8.94
C SER A 215 -12.40 16.13 8.74
N ALA A 216 -11.35 15.91 7.96
CA ALA A 216 -10.62 14.65 7.98
C ALA A 216 -10.08 14.39 9.40
N ARG A 217 -10.03 13.12 9.79
CA ARG A 217 -9.17 12.63 10.87
C ARG A 217 -8.12 11.72 10.27
N GLU A 218 -6.88 12.07 10.56
CA GLU A 218 -5.74 11.15 10.62
C GLU A 218 -5.94 10.17 11.81
#